data_AF-A0A829QP18-F1
#
_entry.id   AF-A0A829QP18-F1
#
_cell.length_a   1.000
_cell.length_b   1.000
_cell.length_c   1.000
_cell.angle_alpha   90.00
_cell.angle_beta   90.00
_cell.angle_gamma   90.00
#
_symmetry.space_group_name_H-M   'P 1'
#
loop_
_entity.id
_entity.type
_entity.pdbx_description
1 polymer ?
#
loop_
_entity_poly.entity_id
_entity_poly.type
_entity_poly.pdbx_seq_one_letter_code
_entity_poly.pdbx_strand_id
1 'polypeptide(L)'
;MTEQVARHRTAMTRAALSRPVALAISDGVLNSSLSVFDYGCGRGDDLRNLTALGFQTDGWDPSHRPEAALRPADIVNIGYVVNVIDDRAERRETLQRAWNLAKQVLVVSARLVWEARDLEGRPYADGLVTRTGTFQKFYEQAELAAWIEESLGVKPVAAAPGIFYVFRDAARAHEFLATRAYTYRPRMRADPHAVYETHKQTLAPLLDFLSMHARSPRSGELEESAEVQIRDQFSSIASATNLIRQVTDDDYWDDVRLQRRQEMLVYIAMSRFGRRPRFSELAKTLAADIKTHLGKYSDACLQADRLLLATGDPAIVLVSARSSSVGKQTPSALYVHRSALGHLPPVLRVYEACGRVLAGTVEHANMVKLSVKEPQVSYLTYPDFDRDPHPTLRSAVTVNLRRLSVDWRDYSRSENPPCSTARRSSSVRIIRSALSMNA
;
A
#
# COMPACT_ATOMS: atom_id res chain seq x y z
N MET A 1 -15.86 -29.81 31.47
CA MET A 1 -16.18 -28.39 31.74
C MET A 1 -15.25 -27.55 30.89
N THR A 2 -15.75 -27.02 29.77
CA THR A 2 -15.02 -26.06 28.93
C THR A 2 -14.91 -24.74 29.71
N GLU A 3 -13.71 -24.42 30.20
CA GLU A 3 -13.43 -23.08 30.75
C GLU A 3 -13.76 -22.04 29.67
N GLN A 4 -14.74 -21.19 29.93
CA GLN A 4 -15.22 -20.19 29.00
C GLN A 4 -14.15 -19.09 28.87
N VAL A 5 -13.59 -18.92 27.67
CA VAL A 5 -12.55 -17.90 27.41
C VAL A 5 -13.11 -16.49 27.60
N ALA A 6 -12.44 -15.65 28.37
CA ALA A 6 -12.90 -14.29 28.70
C ALA A 6 -12.59 -13.26 27.59
N ARG A 7 -13.11 -13.48 26.37
CA ARG A 7 -12.82 -12.66 25.17
C ARG A 7 -13.05 -11.16 25.38
N HIS A 8 -14.05 -10.78 26.17
CA HIS A 8 -14.42 -9.39 26.46
C HIS A 8 -13.30 -8.54 27.09
N ARG A 9 -12.25 -9.15 27.65
CA ARG A 9 -11.16 -8.45 28.34
C ARG A 9 -10.04 -7.96 27.42
N THR A 10 -10.07 -8.27 26.13
CA THR A 10 -9.00 -7.91 25.18
C THR A 10 -9.15 -6.52 24.57
N ALA A 11 -10.33 -5.90 24.67
CA ALA A 11 -10.55 -4.54 24.17
C ALA A 11 -9.63 -3.55 24.91
N MET A 12 -8.91 -2.71 24.16
CA MET A 12 -8.02 -1.66 24.68
C MET A 12 -8.58 -0.28 24.35
N THR A 13 -8.39 0.70 25.24
CA THR A 13 -8.78 2.10 25.00
C THR A 13 -7.66 2.83 24.25
N ARG A 14 -7.97 3.60 23.19
CA ARG A 14 -6.98 4.37 22.40
C ARG A 14 -7.47 5.76 22.03
N ALA A 15 -6.55 6.74 22.03
CA ALA A 15 -6.83 8.13 21.62
C ALA A 15 -6.77 8.35 20.10
N ALA A 16 -6.18 7.42 19.35
CA ALA A 16 -6.02 7.50 17.89
C ALA A 16 -6.77 6.34 17.20
N LEU A 17 -7.03 6.50 15.90
CA LEU A 17 -7.58 5.45 15.05
C LEU A 17 -6.72 4.18 15.10
N SER A 18 -7.35 3.02 15.00
CA SER A 18 -6.65 1.76 14.88
C SER A 18 -5.85 1.68 13.58
N ARG A 19 -4.74 0.92 13.61
CA ARG A 19 -3.85 0.71 12.46
C ARG A 19 -4.58 0.33 11.16
N PRO A 20 -5.52 -0.64 11.13
CA PRO A 20 -6.24 -0.98 9.90
C PRO A 20 -7.09 0.17 9.34
N VAL A 21 -7.75 0.94 10.20
CA VAL A 21 -8.62 2.06 9.79
C VAL A 21 -7.78 3.23 9.28
N ALA A 22 -6.74 3.61 10.01
CA ALA A 22 -5.83 4.68 9.58
C ALA A 22 -5.16 4.35 8.24
N LEU A 23 -4.76 3.08 8.04
CA LEU A 23 -4.19 2.63 6.79
C LEU A 23 -5.20 2.67 5.63
N ALA A 24 -6.45 2.25 5.86
CA ALA A 24 -7.49 2.31 4.84
C ALA A 24 -7.76 3.74 4.36
N ILE A 25 -7.69 4.73 5.26
CA ILE A 25 -7.78 6.15 4.91
C ILE A 25 -6.55 6.58 4.12
N SER A 26 -5.35 6.28 4.60
CA SER A 26 -4.09 6.63 3.92
C SER A 26 -3.97 6.02 2.52
N ASP A 27 -4.54 4.84 2.32
CA ASP A 27 -4.56 4.12 1.06
C ASP A 27 -5.66 4.62 0.10
N GLY A 28 -6.52 5.55 0.54
CA GLY A 28 -7.68 6.03 -0.21
C GLY A 28 -8.81 5.01 -0.38
N VAL A 29 -8.72 3.86 0.29
CA VAL A 29 -9.77 2.82 0.30
C VAL A 29 -10.99 3.30 1.08
N LEU A 30 -10.76 4.10 2.13
CA LEU A 30 -11.77 4.74 2.92
C LEU A 30 -11.66 6.27 2.80
N ASN A 31 -12.76 6.93 2.47
CA ASN A 31 -12.89 8.39 2.47
C ASN A 31 -14.26 8.80 3.06
N SER A 32 -14.45 10.08 3.34
CA SER A 32 -15.62 10.60 4.07
C SER A 32 -16.95 10.45 3.33
N SER A 33 -16.94 10.16 2.03
CA SER A 33 -18.17 9.89 1.27
C SER A 33 -18.70 8.46 1.45
N LEU A 34 -17.91 7.56 2.06
CA LEU A 34 -18.24 6.15 2.23
C LEU A 34 -18.70 5.85 3.65
N SER A 35 -19.68 4.95 3.77
CA SER A 35 -20.13 4.42 5.06
C SER A 35 -19.19 3.35 5.61
N VAL A 36 -18.96 3.35 6.93
CA VAL A 36 -18.09 2.41 7.64
C VAL A 36 -18.86 1.65 8.71
N PHE A 37 -18.66 0.35 8.78
CA PHE A 37 -19.15 -0.48 9.88
C PHE A 37 -18.00 -1.19 10.59
N ASP A 38 -17.86 -1.01 11.90
CA ASP A 38 -16.84 -1.68 12.71
C ASP A 38 -17.42 -2.92 13.41
N TYR A 39 -17.04 -4.09 12.90
CA TYR A 39 -17.48 -5.40 13.40
C TYR A 39 -16.54 -5.85 14.52
N GLY A 40 -17.06 -5.92 15.74
CA GLY A 40 -16.27 -6.14 16.96
C GLY A 40 -15.58 -4.86 17.44
N CYS A 41 -16.31 -3.74 17.47
CA CYS A 41 -15.77 -2.41 17.77
C CYS A 41 -15.25 -2.23 19.21
N GLY A 42 -15.44 -3.22 20.09
CA GLY A 42 -15.10 -3.13 21.50
C GLY A 42 -15.74 -1.90 22.15
N ARG A 43 -14.94 -1.06 22.80
CA ARG A 43 -15.38 0.18 23.46
C ARG A 43 -15.73 1.33 22.49
N GLY A 44 -15.61 1.12 21.18
CA GLY A 44 -16.01 2.09 20.15
C GLY A 44 -15.09 3.30 19.99
N ASP A 45 -13.78 3.15 20.24
CA ASP A 45 -12.81 4.25 20.02
C ASP A 45 -12.75 4.67 18.55
N ASP A 46 -12.65 3.70 17.63
CA ASP A 46 -12.61 3.98 16.19
C ASP A 46 -13.89 4.66 15.72
N LEU A 47 -15.05 4.27 16.23
CA LEU A 47 -16.34 4.90 15.94
C LEU A 47 -16.36 6.37 16.36
N ARG A 48 -15.90 6.69 17.58
CA ARG A 48 -15.81 8.07 18.06
C ARG A 48 -14.88 8.91 17.19
N ASN A 49 -13.69 8.39 16.90
CA ASN A 49 -12.67 9.10 16.14
C ASN A 49 -13.10 9.34 14.68
N LEU A 50 -13.69 8.34 14.02
CA LEU A 50 -14.19 8.47 12.65
C LEU A 50 -15.39 9.44 12.58
N THR A 51 -16.31 9.37 13.54
CA THR A 51 -17.44 10.31 13.63
C THR A 51 -16.93 11.75 13.77
N ALA A 52 -15.92 11.98 14.61
CA ALA A 52 -15.31 13.30 14.78
C ALA A 52 -14.62 13.82 13.50
N LEU A 53 -14.17 12.91 12.62
CA LEU A 53 -13.60 13.23 11.30
C LEU A 53 -14.66 13.37 10.19
N GLY A 54 -15.95 13.29 10.53
CA GLY A 54 -17.06 13.49 9.59
C GLY A 54 -17.45 12.24 8.77
N PHE A 55 -17.01 11.05 9.17
CA PHE A 55 -17.40 9.80 8.51
C PHE A 55 -18.77 9.31 8.99
N GLN A 56 -19.52 8.66 8.10
CA GLN A 56 -20.72 7.93 8.46
C GLN A 56 -20.33 6.57 9.03
N THR A 57 -20.42 6.40 10.36
CA THR A 57 -19.96 5.18 11.02
C THR A 57 -20.98 4.55 11.95
N ASP A 58 -21.02 3.22 11.98
CA ASP A 58 -21.73 2.43 12.97
C ASP A 58 -20.89 1.20 13.36
N GLY A 59 -21.28 0.47 14.40
CA GLY A 59 -20.54 -0.72 14.80
C GLY A 59 -21.24 -1.57 15.85
N TRP A 60 -20.79 -2.81 15.93
CA TRP A 60 -21.35 -3.83 16.81
C TRP A 60 -20.23 -4.54 17.58
N ASP A 61 -20.51 -4.94 18.81
CA ASP A 61 -19.60 -5.76 19.60
C ASP A 61 -20.42 -6.69 20.51
N PRO A 62 -20.11 -7.98 20.58
CA PRO A 62 -20.92 -8.94 21.34
C PRO A 62 -20.94 -8.67 22.86
N SER A 63 -19.97 -7.92 23.38
CA SER A 63 -19.88 -7.63 24.83
C SER A 63 -20.22 -6.17 25.16
N HIS A 64 -19.81 -5.23 24.31
CA HIS A 64 -19.91 -3.79 24.60
C HIS A 64 -21.11 -3.13 23.91
N ARG A 65 -21.58 -3.67 22.79
CA ARG A 65 -22.73 -3.15 22.02
C ARG A 65 -23.59 -4.28 21.44
N PRO A 66 -24.07 -5.24 22.26
CA PRO A 66 -24.75 -6.44 21.76
C PRO A 66 -26.08 -6.12 21.04
N GLU A 67 -26.78 -5.08 21.49
CA GLU A 67 -28.08 -4.64 20.94
C GLU A 67 -27.95 -3.81 19.65
N ALA A 68 -26.74 -3.49 19.21
CA ALA A 68 -26.55 -2.73 17.97
C ALA A 68 -26.93 -3.60 16.75
N ALA A 69 -27.63 -3.00 15.79
CA ALA A 69 -28.01 -3.71 14.57
C ALA A 69 -26.78 -3.93 13.67
N LEU A 70 -26.62 -5.15 13.15
CA LEU A 70 -25.64 -5.44 12.09
C LEU A 70 -26.15 -4.84 10.77
N ARG A 71 -25.54 -3.73 10.33
CA ARG A 71 -25.97 -2.98 9.14
C ARG A 71 -24.93 -3.07 8.01
N PRO A 72 -25.35 -3.26 6.75
CA PRO A 72 -24.43 -3.21 5.62
C PRO A 72 -23.83 -1.82 5.41
N ALA A 73 -22.53 -1.74 5.14
CA ALA A 73 -21.80 -0.51 4.87
C ALA A 73 -20.87 -0.66 3.66
N ASP A 74 -20.40 0.45 3.09
CA ASP A 74 -19.46 0.44 1.97
C ASP A 74 -18.17 -0.27 2.36
N ILE A 75 -17.67 0.07 3.55
CA ILE A 75 -16.46 -0.52 4.14
C ILE A 75 -16.83 -1.18 5.47
N VAL A 76 -16.44 -2.44 5.66
CA VAL A 76 -16.54 -3.13 6.95
C VAL A 76 -15.14 -3.39 7.48
N ASN A 77 -14.88 -3.03 8.74
CA ASN A 77 -13.66 -3.38 9.45
C ASN A 77 -13.94 -4.55 10.40
N ILE A 78 -13.09 -5.58 10.37
CA ILE A 78 -13.05 -6.64 11.39
C ILE A 78 -11.65 -6.64 12.03
N GLY A 79 -11.43 -5.64 12.87
CA GLY A 79 -10.12 -5.34 13.43
C GLY A 79 -9.75 -6.25 14.60
N TYR A 80 -8.79 -7.16 14.42
CA TYR A 80 -8.23 -8.03 15.48
C TYR A 80 -9.25 -8.99 16.17
N VAL A 81 -10.50 -9.04 15.70
CA VAL A 81 -11.56 -9.89 16.27
C VAL A 81 -11.24 -11.37 16.10
N VAL A 82 -10.68 -11.76 14.95
CA VAL A 82 -10.38 -13.16 14.63
C VAL A 82 -9.28 -13.74 15.54
N ASN A 83 -8.48 -12.89 16.18
CA ASN A 83 -7.47 -13.33 17.13
C ASN A 83 -8.07 -13.93 18.41
N VAL A 84 -9.28 -13.54 18.81
CA VAL A 84 -9.81 -13.87 20.13
C VAL A 84 -10.86 -14.99 20.13
N ILE A 85 -11.19 -15.53 18.95
CA ILE A 85 -12.17 -16.61 18.79
C ILE A 85 -11.41 -17.94 18.75
N ASP A 86 -11.54 -18.79 19.76
CA ASP A 86 -10.84 -20.08 19.85
C ASP A 86 -11.44 -21.18 18.96
N ASP A 87 -12.76 -21.16 18.77
CA ASP A 87 -13.42 -22.10 17.86
C ASP A 87 -13.19 -21.74 16.38
N ARG A 88 -12.68 -22.69 15.60
CA ARG A 88 -12.31 -22.46 14.21
C ARG A 88 -13.52 -22.23 13.29
N ALA A 89 -14.63 -22.92 13.53
CA ALA A 89 -15.84 -22.77 12.74
C ALA A 89 -16.48 -21.40 13.02
N GLU A 90 -16.62 -21.04 14.29
CA GLU A 90 -17.11 -19.73 14.72
C GLU A 90 -16.26 -18.59 14.14
N ARG A 91 -14.92 -18.76 14.12
CA ARG A 91 -14.00 -17.76 13.57
C ARG A 91 -14.23 -17.54 12.07
N ARG A 92 -14.42 -18.64 11.31
CA ARG A 92 -14.75 -18.58 9.87
C ARG A 92 -16.11 -17.94 9.64
N GLU A 93 -17.15 -18.37 10.35
CA GLU A 93 -18.49 -17.80 10.25
C GLU A 93 -18.51 -16.32 10.59
N THR A 94 -17.70 -15.89 11.56
CA THR A 94 -17.56 -14.48 11.92
C THR A 94 -16.98 -13.65 10.79
N LEU A 95 -15.93 -14.14 10.12
CA LEU A 95 -15.37 -13.48 8.94
C LEU A 95 -16.41 -13.40 7.81
N GLN A 96 -17.16 -14.48 7.56
CA GLN A 96 -18.20 -14.53 6.53
C GLN A 96 -19.37 -13.57 6.83
N ARG A 97 -19.78 -13.45 8.10
CA ARG A 97 -20.80 -12.49 8.52
C ARG A 97 -20.34 -11.05 8.29
N ALA A 98 -19.11 -10.70 8.69
CA ALA A 98 -18.55 -9.38 8.41
C ALA A 98 -18.46 -9.11 6.90
N TRP A 99 -18.07 -10.11 6.10
CA TRP A 99 -18.05 -10.00 4.65
C TRP A 99 -19.43 -9.70 4.06
N ASN A 100 -20.48 -10.37 4.53
CA ASN A 100 -21.85 -10.16 4.05
C ASN A 100 -22.39 -8.74 4.32
N LEU A 101 -21.82 -8.01 5.27
CA LEU A 101 -22.14 -6.60 5.52
C LEU A 101 -21.37 -5.64 4.60
N ALA A 102 -20.26 -6.08 4.01
CA ALA A 102 -19.41 -5.25 3.17
C ALA A 102 -19.98 -5.14 1.75
N LYS A 103 -20.43 -3.93 1.39
CA LYS A 103 -20.90 -3.61 0.04
C LYS A 103 -19.76 -3.43 -0.95
N GLN A 104 -18.60 -2.94 -0.50
CA GLN A 104 -17.45 -2.68 -1.38
C GLN A 104 -16.16 -3.33 -0.90
N VAL A 105 -15.73 -3.10 0.35
CA VAL A 105 -14.46 -3.63 0.87
C VAL A 105 -14.60 -4.12 2.30
N LEU A 106 -14.01 -5.29 2.59
CA LEU A 106 -13.78 -5.76 3.94
C LEU A 106 -12.30 -5.57 4.30
N VAL A 107 -12.06 -4.88 5.42
CA VAL A 107 -10.74 -4.72 6.03
C VAL A 107 -10.59 -5.78 7.11
N VAL A 108 -9.66 -6.71 6.92
CA VAL A 108 -9.38 -7.80 7.86
C VAL A 108 -8.01 -7.54 8.49
N SER A 109 -7.93 -7.52 9.82
CA SER A 109 -6.64 -7.47 10.49
C SER A 109 -6.51 -8.52 11.59
N ALA A 110 -5.29 -9.04 11.73
CA ALA A 110 -4.96 -9.98 12.78
C ALA A 110 -3.52 -9.79 13.26
N ARG A 111 -3.28 -10.13 14.53
CA ARG A 111 -1.94 -10.18 15.10
C ARG A 111 -1.10 -11.30 14.51
N LEU A 112 0.17 -11.02 14.26
CA LEU A 112 1.10 -11.95 13.63
C LEU A 112 1.98 -12.73 14.63
N VAL A 113 2.48 -13.90 14.25
CA VAL A 113 3.27 -14.80 15.13
C VAL A 113 4.46 -14.08 15.79
N TRP A 114 5.08 -13.12 15.12
CA TRP A 114 6.19 -12.37 15.71
C TRP A 114 5.77 -11.45 16.86
N GLU A 115 4.50 -11.08 16.98
CA GLU A 115 3.95 -10.34 18.12
C GLU A 115 3.70 -11.22 19.35
N ALA A 116 3.77 -12.55 19.19
CA ALA A 116 3.62 -13.50 20.30
C ALA A 116 4.91 -13.67 21.11
N ARG A 117 6.07 -13.20 20.60
CA ARG A 117 7.39 -13.46 21.21
C ARG A 117 7.55 -12.92 22.64
N ASP A 118 6.88 -11.82 22.96
CA ASP A 118 6.88 -11.22 24.31
C ASP A 118 5.68 -11.68 25.15
N LEU A 119 4.85 -12.61 24.67
CA LEU A 119 3.61 -13.01 25.32
C LEU A 119 3.73 -14.36 26.01
N GLU A 120 3.55 -14.37 27.33
CA GLU A 120 3.52 -15.59 28.13
C GLU A 120 2.09 -16.15 28.21
N GLY A 121 1.93 -17.43 27.88
CA GLY A 121 0.64 -18.12 27.91
C GLY A 121 0.77 -19.63 27.75
N ARG A 122 -0.30 -20.37 28.07
CA ARG A 122 -0.39 -21.81 27.84
C ARG A 122 -0.89 -22.08 26.42
N PRO A 123 -0.28 -22.98 25.63
CA PRO A 123 -0.84 -23.41 24.35
C PRO A 123 -2.28 -23.93 24.55
N TYR A 124 -3.19 -23.52 23.67
CA TYR A 124 -4.58 -23.96 23.68
C TYR A 124 -5.16 -23.88 22.27
N ALA A 125 -5.82 -24.94 21.81
CA ALA A 125 -6.30 -25.07 20.43
C ALA A 125 -5.20 -24.72 19.41
N ASP A 126 -5.43 -23.74 18.54
CA ASP A 126 -4.47 -23.25 17.53
C ASP A 126 -3.76 -21.95 17.94
N GLY A 127 -3.88 -21.55 19.20
CA GLY A 127 -3.28 -20.35 19.75
C GLY A 127 -2.77 -20.56 21.17
N LEU A 128 -2.91 -19.52 21.99
CA LEU A 128 -2.50 -19.55 23.40
C LEU A 128 -3.55 -18.87 24.28
N VAL A 129 -3.66 -19.32 25.52
CA VAL A 129 -4.39 -18.64 26.58
C VAL A 129 -3.40 -17.89 27.45
N THR A 130 -3.55 -16.57 27.52
CA THR A 130 -2.71 -15.69 28.33
C THR A 130 -2.94 -15.91 29.82
N ARG A 131 -2.05 -15.38 30.68
CA ARG A 131 -2.22 -15.40 32.15
C ARG A 131 -3.55 -14.82 32.63
N THR A 132 -4.17 -13.92 31.88
CA THR A 132 -5.47 -13.30 32.21
C THR A 132 -6.67 -14.11 31.71
N GLY A 133 -6.46 -15.30 31.15
CA GLY A 133 -7.52 -16.20 30.69
C GLY A 133 -8.09 -15.86 29.31
N THR A 134 -7.38 -15.04 28.52
CA THR A 134 -7.83 -14.65 27.17
C THR A 134 -7.12 -15.46 26.09
N PHE A 135 -7.87 -16.01 25.14
CA PHE A 135 -7.34 -16.70 23.97
C PHE A 135 -6.78 -15.69 22.96
N GLN A 136 -5.67 -16.05 22.33
CA GLN A 136 -5.03 -15.31 21.24
C GLN A 136 -4.51 -16.28 20.18
N LYS A 137 -5.09 -16.26 18.98
CA LYS A 137 -4.48 -16.80 17.76
C LYS A 137 -3.53 -15.77 17.18
N PHE A 138 -2.34 -16.21 16.78
CA PHE A 138 -1.42 -15.41 15.97
C PHE A 138 -1.24 -16.06 14.62
N TYR A 139 -1.09 -15.26 13.57
CA TYR A 139 -1.02 -15.75 12.20
C TYR A 139 0.35 -15.52 11.57
N GLU A 140 0.77 -16.42 10.69
CA GLU A 140 1.75 -16.03 9.68
C GLU A 140 1.06 -15.17 8.61
N GLN A 141 1.80 -14.29 7.93
CA GLN A 141 1.24 -13.42 6.89
C GLN A 141 0.58 -14.25 5.77
N ALA A 142 1.25 -15.32 5.33
CA ALA A 142 0.75 -16.20 4.28
C ALA A 142 -0.44 -17.06 4.76
N GLU A 143 -0.38 -17.54 6.01
CA GLU A 143 -1.49 -18.27 6.65
C GLU A 143 -2.75 -17.42 6.71
N LEU A 144 -2.64 -16.15 7.14
CA LEU A 144 -3.78 -15.23 7.21
C LEU A 144 -4.39 -15.00 5.83
N ALA A 145 -3.56 -14.75 4.81
CA ALA A 145 -4.03 -14.56 3.44
C ALA A 145 -4.78 -15.79 2.93
N ALA A 146 -4.20 -16.98 3.09
CA ALA A 146 -4.80 -18.24 2.64
C ALA A 146 -6.13 -18.52 3.37
N TRP A 147 -6.19 -18.30 4.67
CA TRP A 147 -7.40 -18.49 5.47
C TRP A 147 -8.53 -17.53 5.05
N ILE A 148 -8.21 -16.26 4.75
CA ILE A 148 -9.20 -15.30 4.23
C ILE A 148 -9.71 -15.75 2.86
N GLU A 149 -8.81 -16.14 1.96
CA GLU A 149 -9.18 -16.60 0.60
C GLU A 149 -10.06 -17.85 0.64
N GLU A 150 -9.70 -18.85 1.44
CA GLU A 150 -10.49 -20.08 1.62
C GLU A 150 -11.87 -19.80 2.24
N SER A 151 -11.93 -18.87 3.20
CA SER A 151 -13.17 -18.55 3.91
C SER A 151 -14.17 -17.79 3.06
N LEU A 152 -13.68 -16.90 2.18
CA LEU A 152 -14.50 -15.95 1.43
C LEU A 152 -14.60 -16.27 -0.08
N GLY A 153 -13.73 -17.13 -0.61
CA GLY A 153 -13.64 -17.42 -2.04
C GLY A 153 -13.10 -16.24 -2.88
N VAL A 154 -12.52 -15.23 -2.23
CA VAL A 154 -11.98 -14.01 -2.85
C VAL A 154 -10.57 -13.80 -2.39
N LYS A 155 -9.65 -13.61 -3.33
CA LYS A 155 -8.23 -13.37 -3.04
C LYS A 155 -8.05 -12.04 -2.30
N PRO A 156 -7.49 -12.03 -1.08
CA PRO A 156 -7.21 -10.80 -0.36
C PRO A 156 -5.99 -10.08 -0.94
N VAL A 157 -5.97 -8.75 -0.80
CA VAL A 157 -4.82 -7.91 -1.14
C VAL A 157 -4.11 -7.50 0.15
N ALA A 158 -2.81 -7.79 0.25
CA ALA A 158 -2.01 -7.36 1.40
C ALA A 158 -1.89 -5.84 1.44
N ALA A 159 -2.44 -5.23 2.49
CA ALA A 159 -2.35 -3.78 2.71
C ALA A 159 -1.12 -3.43 3.54
N ALA A 160 -0.84 -4.22 4.56
CA ALA A 160 0.34 -4.15 5.43
C ALA A 160 0.52 -5.49 6.15
N PRO A 161 1.61 -5.70 6.92
CA PRO A 161 1.74 -6.88 7.74
C PRO A 161 0.55 -7.01 8.72
N GLY A 162 -0.18 -8.12 8.58
CA GLY A 162 -1.36 -8.45 9.36
C GLY A 162 -2.63 -7.69 8.96
N ILE A 163 -2.64 -6.97 7.84
CA ILE A 163 -3.81 -6.21 7.36
C ILE A 163 -4.04 -6.54 5.87
N PHE A 164 -5.26 -6.95 5.56
CA PHE A 164 -5.70 -7.32 4.21
C PHE A 164 -6.99 -6.59 3.83
N TYR A 165 -7.11 -6.25 2.56
CA TYR A 165 -8.35 -5.78 1.95
C TYR A 165 -8.96 -6.87 1.07
N VAL A 166 -10.26 -7.08 1.19
CA VAL A 166 -11.04 -7.98 0.33
C VAL A 166 -12.05 -7.13 -0.42
N PHE A 167 -11.91 -7.05 -1.75
CA PHE A 167 -12.75 -6.20 -2.60
C PHE A 167 -13.90 -7.00 -3.21
N ARG A 168 -15.11 -6.43 -3.20
CA ARG A 168 -16.28 -6.99 -3.90
C ARG A 168 -16.12 -6.89 -5.41
N ASP A 169 -15.60 -5.75 -5.86
CA ASP A 169 -15.34 -5.45 -7.27
C ASP A 169 -13.86 -5.66 -7.61
N ALA A 170 -13.60 -6.49 -8.61
CA ALA A 170 -12.26 -6.74 -9.12
C ALA A 170 -11.66 -5.49 -9.77
N ALA A 171 -12.44 -4.63 -10.41
CA ALA A 171 -11.93 -3.41 -11.01
C ALA A 171 -11.33 -2.49 -9.95
N ARG A 172 -12.04 -2.29 -8.83
CA ARG A 172 -11.56 -1.53 -7.67
C ARG A 172 -10.30 -2.13 -7.04
N ALA A 173 -10.21 -3.46 -6.95
CA ALA A 173 -9.00 -4.13 -6.49
C ALA A 173 -7.80 -3.82 -7.39
N HIS A 174 -7.99 -3.78 -8.70
CA HIS A 174 -6.94 -3.48 -9.67
C HIS A 174 -6.56 -2.00 -9.71
N GLU A 175 -7.50 -1.08 -9.50
CA GLU A 175 -7.19 0.33 -9.28
C GLU A 175 -6.29 0.50 -8.06
N PHE A 176 -6.64 -0.13 -6.94
CA PHE A 176 -5.81 -0.11 -5.73
C PHE A 176 -4.42 -0.73 -5.96
N LEU A 177 -4.33 -1.85 -6.68
CA LEU A 177 -3.02 -2.42 -7.03
C LEU A 177 -2.21 -1.50 -7.95
N ALA A 178 -2.85 -0.74 -8.83
CA ALA A 178 -2.17 0.21 -9.70
C ALA A 178 -1.61 1.41 -8.92
N THR A 179 -2.28 1.88 -7.86
CA THR A 179 -1.75 2.95 -7.00
C THR A 179 -0.53 2.51 -6.18
N ARG A 180 -0.34 1.19 -5.98
CA ARG A 180 0.85 0.63 -5.32
C ARG A 180 2.10 0.59 -6.21
N ALA A 181 1.99 0.87 -7.50
CA ALA A 181 3.15 1.09 -8.34
C ALA A 181 3.79 2.44 -7.97
N TYR A 182 5.10 2.45 -7.69
CA TYR A 182 5.75 3.67 -7.20
C TYR A 182 5.54 4.87 -8.10
N THR A 183 4.96 5.88 -7.48
CA THR A 183 4.70 7.18 -8.04
C THR A 183 5.86 8.12 -7.69
N TYR A 184 6.96 8.04 -8.44
CA TYR A 184 7.88 9.19 -8.54
C TYR A 184 7.18 10.32 -9.33
N ARG A 185 7.59 11.57 -9.21
CA ARG A 185 7.14 12.60 -10.15
C ARG A 185 8.35 13.47 -10.45
N PRO A 186 8.71 13.67 -11.74
CA PRO A 186 9.76 14.62 -12.10
C PRO A 186 9.43 16.01 -11.56
N ARG A 187 10.45 16.83 -11.33
CA ARG A 187 10.22 18.23 -10.98
C ARG A 187 9.89 19.00 -12.25
N MET A 188 8.75 19.67 -12.24
CA MET A 188 8.37 20.57 -13.30
C MET A 188 9.07 21.90 -13.11
N ARG A 189 9.75 22.39 -14.14
CA ARG A 189 10.12 23.79 -14.27
C ARG A 189 9.07 24.45 -15.16
N ALA A 190 8.59 25.60 -14.73
CA ALA A 190 7.69 26.41 -15.53
C ALA A 190 8.33 27.77 -15.78
N ASP A 191 8.31 28.21 -17.04
CA ASP A 191 8.72 29.56 -17.42
C ASP A 191 7.64 30.56 -16.94
N PRO A 192 8.01 31.70 -16.34
CA PRO A 192 7.04 32.71 -15.92
C PRO A 192 6.23 33.27 -17.11
N HIS A 193 5.06 32.67 -17.33
CA HIS A 193 4.12 33.11 -18.35
C HIS A 193 2.88 33.73 -17.68
N ALA A 194 2.62 35.02 -17.94
CA ALA A 194 1.62 35.80 -17.23
C ALA A 194 0.21 35.19 -17.26
N VAL A 195 -0.18 34.60 -18.40
CA VAL A 195 -1.49 33.93 -18.55
C VAL A 195 -1.56 32.66 -17.69
N TYR A 196 -0.49 31.87 -17.65
CA TYR A 196 -0.45 30.66 -16.83
C TYR A 196 -0.48 31.00 -15.33
N GLU A 197 0.33 31.98 -14.89
CA GLU A 197 0.34 32.39 -13.48
C GLU A 197 -1.00 32.97 -13.03
N THR A 198 -1.70 33.70 -13.91
CA THR A 198 -3.06 34.21 -13.63
C THR A 198 -4.08 33.09 -13.42
N HIS A 199 -3.98 32.00 -14.19
CA HIS A 199 -4.96 30.90 -14.18
C HIS A 199 -4.46 29.63 -13.47
N LYS A 200 -3.37 29.72 -12.70
CA LYS A 200 -2.67 28.57 -12.10
C LYS A 200 -3.56 27.70 -11.23
N GLN A 201 -4.44 28.32 -10.43
CA GLN A 201 -5.40 27.60 -9.57
C GLN A 201 -6.45 26.85 -10.40
N THR A 202 -6.99 27.48 -11.44
CA THR A 202 -7.94 26.85 -12.37
C THR A 202 -7.32 25.70 -13.15
N LEU A 203 -6.04 25.82 -13.52
CA LEU A 203 -5.31 24.80 -14.26
C LEU A 203 -4.74 23.68 -13.38
N ALA A 204 -4.68 23.84 -12.06
CA ALA A 204 -4.07 22.87 -11.15
C ALA A 204 -4.68 21.45 -11.27
N PRO A 205 -6.01 21.25 -11.32
CA PRO A 205 -6.58 19.91 -11.49
C PRO A 205 -6.17 19.25 -12.81
N LEU A 206 -6.08 20.03 -13.90
CA LEU A 206 -5.62 19.53 -15.19
C LEU A 206 -4.12 19.21 -15.16
N LEU A 207 -3.31 20.06 -14.55
CA LEU A 207 -1.88 19.81 -14.39
C LEU A 207 -1.64 18.53 -13.58
N ASP A 208 -2.31 18.36 -12.44
CA ASP A 208 -2.21 17.16 -11.62
C ASP A 208 -2.60 15.91 -12.41
N PHE A 209 -3.68 15.98 -13.20
CA PHE A 209 -4.08 14.88 -14.08
C PHE A 209 -2.99 14.56 -15.11
N LEU A 210 -2.45 15.56 -15.80
CA LEU A 210 -1.40 15.38 -16.81
C LEU A 210 -0.13 14.80 -16.19
N SER A 211 0.28 15.29 -15.02
CA SER A 211 1.45 14.80 -14.29
C SER A 211 1.24 13.38 -13.75
N MET A 212 0.00 12.98 -13.45
CA MET A 212 -0.33 11.65 -12.95
C MET A 212 -0.51 10.60 -14.05
N HIS A 213 -1.22 10.96 -15.13
CA HIS A 213 -1.63 10.04 -16.19
C HIS A 213 -0.79 10.16 -17.46
N ALA A 214 0.05 11.19 -17.58
CA ALA A 214 0.90 11.45 -18.74
C ALA A 214 0.14 11.53 -20.09
N ARG A 215 -1.14 11.90 -20.05
CA ARG A 215 -2.04 12.06 -21.20
C ARG A 215 -3.15 13.05 -20.85
N SER A 216 -3.81 13.63 -21.85
CA SER A 216 -5.00 14.45 -21.63
C SER A 216 -6.17 13.63 -21.05
N PRO A 217 -7.00 14.24 -20.20
CA PRO A 217 -8.19 13.59 -19.66
C PRO A 217 -9.23 13.36 -20.75
N ARG A 218 -9.98 12.27 -20.60
CA ARG A 218 -11.20 11.99 -21.35
C ARG A 218 -12.39 12.58 -20.59
N SER A 219 -13.54 12.65 -21.26
CA SER A 219 -14.79 13.11 -20.65
C SER A 219 -15.10 12.32 -19.38
N GLY A 220 -15.36 13.05 -18.28
CA GLY A 220 -15.68 12.50 -16.96
C GLY A 220 -14.48 12.03 -16.13
N GLU A 221 -13.23 12.28 -16.57
CA GLU A 221 -12.03 11.98 -15.77
C GLU A 221 -11.54 13.16 -14.92
N LEU A 222 -11.98 14.37 -15.23
CA LEU A 222 -11.85 15.53 -14.35
C LEU A 222 -13.12 15.69 -13.52
N GLU A 223 -13.00 16.29 -12.34
CA GLU A 223 -14.18 16.73 -11.59
C GLU A 223 -15.00 17.73 -12.43
N GLU A 224 -16.32 17.57 -12.41
CA GLU A 224 -17.23 18.38 -13.23
C GLU A 224 -17.07 19.88 -12.99
N SER A 225 -16.92 20.27 -11.72
CA SER A 225 -16.65 21.66 -11.31
C SER A 225 -15.36 22.21 -11.92
N ALA A 226 -14.27 21.43 -11.89
CA ALA A 226 -12.99 21.80 -12.46
C ALA A 226 -13.07 21.88 -13.99
N GLU A 227 -13.72 20.91 -14.65
CA GLU A 227 -13.88 20.90 -16.11
C GLU A 227 -14.67 22.13 -16.60
N VAL A 228 -15.75 22.51 -15.91
CA VAL A 228 -16.52 23.72 -16.23
C VAL A 228 -15.66 24.97 -16.06
N GLN A 229 -14.97 25.13 -14.93
CA GLN A 229 -14.12 26.31 -14.69
C GLN A 229 -13.01 26.47 -15.73
N ILE A 230 -12.39 25.36 -16.16
CA ILE A 230 -11.38 25.39 -17.23
C ILE A 230 -12.02 25.79 -18.55
N ARG A 231 -13.20 25.27 -18.90
CA ARG A 231 -13.90 25.60 -20.15
C ARG A 231 -14.42 27.04 -20.22
N ASP A 232 -14.74 27.65 -19.08
CA ASP A 232 -15.15 29.06 -19.03
C ASP A 232 -13.97 30.00 -19.31
N GLN A 233 -12.77 29.65 -18.83
CA GLN A 233 -11.55 30.46 -19.02
C GLN A 233 -10.79 30.12 -20.30
N PHE A 234 -10.96 28.89 -20.81
CA PHE A 234 -10.27 28.38 -21.99
C PHE A 234 -11.27 27.70 -22.93
N SER A 235 -11.17 27.99 -24.24
CA SER A 235 -12.06 27.40 -25.27
C SER A 235 -12.21 25.87 -25.23
N SER A 236 -11.20 25.15 -24.72
CA SER A 236 -11.23 23.70 -24.55
C SER A 236 -10.15 23.21 -23.58
N ILE A 237 -10.30 21.98 -23.08
CA ILE A 237 -9.25 21.26 -22.34
C ILE A 237 -7.96 21.12 -23.14
N ALA A 238 -8.07 20.96 -24.47
CA ALA A 238 -6.90 20.89 -25.35
C ALA A 238 -6.14 22.23 -25.36
N SER A 239 -6.84 23.36 -25.42
CA SER A 239 -6.25 24.70 -25.33
C SER A 239 -5.54 24.90 -23.99
N ALA A 240 -6.18 24.52 -22.88
CA ALA A 240 -5.59 24.60 -21.55
C ALA A 240 -4.34 23.69 -21.41
N THR A 241 -4.39 22.48 -21.97
CA THR A 241 -3.25 21.56 -22.02
C THR A 241 -2.10 22.15 -22.83
N ASN A 242 -2.38 22.79 -23.97
CA ASN A 242 -1.36 23.43 -24.79
C ASN A 242 -0.69 24.60 -24.06
N LEU A 243 -1.45 25.41 -23.31
CA LEU A 243 -0.87 26.45 -22.47
C LEU A 243 0.08 25.86 -21.43
N ILE A 244 -0.35 24.80 -20.72
CA ILE A 244 0.53 24.10 -19.76
C ILE A 244 1.81 23.63 -20.46
N ARG A 245 1.68 23.00 -21.64
CA ARG A 245 2.83 22.51 -22.42
C ARG A 245 3.79 23.62 -22.84
N GLN A 246 3.27 24.76 -23.25
CA GLN A 246 4.09 25.92 -23.68
C GLN A 246 4.93 26.51 -22.56
N VAL A 247 4.45 26.44 -21.33
CA VAL A 247 5.12 27.04 -20.17
C VAL A 247 5.99 26.03 -19.42
N THR A 248 6.09 24.80 -19.89
CA THR A 248 6.84 23.71 -19.25
C THR A 248 7.81 23.07 -20.24
N ASP A 249 8.92 22.53 -19.74
CA ASP A 249 9.90 21.85 -20.58
C ASP A 249 9.34 20.56 -21.22
N ASP A 250 9.65 20.30 -22.49
CA ASP A 250 9.24 19.05 -23.15
C ASP A 250 9.88 17.80 -22.53
N ASP A 251 11.14 17.92 -22.11
CA ASP A 251 11.89 16.86 -21.41
C ASP A 251 11.17 16.40 -20.13
N TYR A 252 10.55 17.33 -19.40
CA TYR A 252 9.74 17.00 -18.21
C TYR A 252 8.62 16.03 -18.57
N TRP A 253 7.95 16.25 -19.70
CA TRP A 253 6.85 15.40 -20.11
C TRP A 253 7.29 14.07 -20.71
N ASP A 254 8.48 14.01 -21.32
CA ASP A 254 9.09 12.74 -21.70
C ASP A 254 9.39 11.88 -20.47
N ASP A 255 9.93 12.47 -19.41
CA ASP A 255 10.16 11.79 -18.14
C ASP A 255 8.84 11.30 -17.51
N VAL A 256 7.81 12.15 -17.48
CA VAL A 256 6.48 11.80 -16.98
C VAL A 256 5.87 10.64 -17.77
N ARG A 257 5.99 10.64 -19.11
CA ARG A 257 5.52 9.53 -19.98
C ARG A 257 6.30 8.25 -19.73
N LEU A 258 7.62 8.31 -19.73
CA LEU A 258 8.49 7.16 -19.49
C LEU A 258 8.16 6.53 -18.14
N GLN A 259 7.99 7.37 -17.12
CA GLN A 259 7.67 6.90 -15.80
C GLN A 259 6.29 6.25 -15.74
N ARG A 260 5.25 6.89 -16.30
CA ARG A 260 3.89 6.33 -16.29
C ARG A 260 3.86 4.99 -17.01
N ARG A 261 4.57 4.86 -18.13
CA ARG A 261 4.74 3.59 -18.84
C ARG A 261 5.34 2.51 -17.94
N GLN A 262 6.40 2.82 -17.19
CA GLN A 262 7.04 1.87 -16.27
C GLN A 262 6.12 1.50 -15.09
N GLU A 263 5.38 2.45 -14.52
CA GLU A 263 4.38 2.18 -13.47
C GLU A 263 3.33 1.18 -13.95
N MET A 264 2.80 1.37 -15.16
CA MET A 264 1.83 0.45 -15.76
C MET A 264 2.42 -0.96 -15.97
N LEU A 265 3.68 -1.06 -16.40
CA LEU A 265 4.35 -2.36 -16.53
C LEU A 265 4.53 -3.05 -15.18
N VAL A 266 4.91 -2.32 -14.12
CA VAL A 266 5.01 -2.86 -12.76
C VAL A 266 3.65 -3.36 -12.29
N TYR A 267 2.60 -2.55 -12.44
CA TYR A 267 1.23 -2.95 -12.12
C TYR A 267 0.82 -4.23 -12.87
N ILE A 268 0.99 -4.29 -14.19
CA ILE A 268 0.60 -5.44 -15.00
C ILE A 268 1.41 -6.68 -14.58
N ALA A 269 2.68 -6.53 -14.24
CA ALA A 269 3.50 -7.62 -13.70
C ALA A 269 2.90 -8.13 -12.38
N MET A 270 2.59 -7.22 -11.45
CA MET A 270 2.03 -7.59 -10.14
C MET A 270 0.63 -8.19 -10.21
N SER A 271 -0.19 -7.78 -11.17
CA SER A 271 -1.53 -8.35 -11.38
C SER A 271 -1.51 -9.86 -11.65
N ARG A 272 -0.35 -10.43 -12.04
CA ARG A 272 -0.17 -11.87 -12.27
C ARG A 272 -0.20 -12.71 -11.00
N PHE A 273 0.07 -12.11 -9.84
CA PHE A 273 0.03 -12.84 -8.57
C PHE A 273 -1.41 -13.14 -8.12
N GLY A 274 -2.40 -12.42 -8.65
CA GLY A 274 -3.81 -12.75 -8.54
C GLY A 274 -4.37 -13.21 -9.88
N ARG A 275 -5.67 -12.96 -10.07
CA ARG A 275 -6.26 -13.05 -11.40
C ARG A 275 -5.96 -11.76 -12.15
N ARG A 276 -5.10 -11.82 -13.16
CA ARG A 276 -4.90 -10.69 -14.09
C ARG A 276 -6.24 -10.37 -14.78
N PRO A 277 -6.69 -9.10 -14.82
CA PRO A 277 -8.00 -8.75 -15.35
C PRO A 277 -7.98 -8.81 -16.88
N ARG A 278 -9.15 -9.05 -17.49
CA ARG A 278 -9.33 -8.76 -18.92
C ARG A 278 -9.33 -7.25 -19.13
N PHE A 279 -9.00 -6.79 -20.34
CA PHE A 279 -8.98 -5.36 -20.63
C PHE A 279 -10.33 -4.67 -20.35
N SER A 280 -11.45 -5.37 -20.60
CA SER A 280 -12.81 -4.89 -20.31
C SER A 280 -13.17 -4.83 -18.82
N GLU A 281 -12.40 -5.50 -17.97
CA GLU A 281 -12.60 -5.54 -16.51
C GLU A 281 -11.77 -4.45 -15.81
N LEU A 282 -10.90 -3.76 -16.54
CA LEU A 282 -10.17 -2.61 -16.02
C LEU A 282 -11.11 -1.41 -15.92
N ALA A 283 -10.93 -0.61 -14.88
CA ALA A 283 -11.54 0.70 -14.79
C ALA A 283 -11.16 1.57 -16.00
N LYS A 284 -12.09 2.46 -16.39
CA LYS A 284 -11.98 3.24 -17.64
C LYS A 284 -10.67 4.03 -17.72
N THR A 285 -10.27 4.68 -16.63
CA THR A 285 -9.05 5.49 -16.56
C THR A 285 -7.79 4.64 -16.66
N LEU A 286 -7.73 3.52 -15.94
CA LEU A 286 -6.59 2.59 -16.01
C LEU A 286 -6.48 1.94 -17.40
N ALA A 287 -7.60 1.55 -18.01
CA ALA A 287 -7.65 1.03 -19.38
C ALA A 287 -7.16 2.08 -20.40
N ALA A 288 -7.55 3.35 -20.21
CA ALA A 288 -7.11 4.45 -21.05
C ALA A 288 -5.59 4.70 -20.92
N ASP A 289 -5.06 4.69 -19.70
CA ASP A 289 -3.62 4.84 -19.45
C ASP A 289 -2.81 3.74 -20.13
N ILE A 290 -3.22 2.49 -19.95
CA ILE A 290 -2.52 1.34 -20.55
C ILE A 290 -2.59 1.41 -22.08
N LYS A 291 -3.75 1.73 -22.64
CA LYS A 291 -3.91 1.88 -24.09
C LYS A 291 -3.01 2.98 -24.66
N THR A 292 -2.95 4.13 -23.98
CA THR A 292 -2.13 5.27 -24.42
C THR A 292 -0.64 4.98 -24.32
N HIS A 293 -0.17 4.36 -23.22
CA HIS A 293 1.27 4.23 -22.95
C HIS A 293 1.90 2.92 -23.41
N LEU A 294 1.11 1.86 -23.53
CA LEU A 294 1.59 0.51 -23.84
C LEU A 294 0.93 -0.09 -25.10
N GLY A 295 -0.10 0.56 -25.66
CA GLY A 295 -0.78 0.09 -26.86
C GLY A 295 -1.71 -1.08 -26.57
N LYS A 296 -1.50 -2.22 -27.25
CA LYS A 296 -2.34 -3.41 -27.07
C LYS A 296 -2.09 -4.05 -25.70
N TYR A 297 -3.16 -4.39 -25.00
CA TYR A 297 -3.07 -4.98 -23.67
C TYR A 297 -2.33 -6.32 -23.64
N SER A 298 -2.43 -7.13 -24.70
CA SER A 298 -1.67 -8.38 -24.85
C SER A 298 -0.16 -8.15 -24.86
N ASP A 299 0.28 -7.11 -25.57
CA ASP A 299 1.70 -6.80 -25.76
C ASP A 299 2.27 -6.18 -24.48
N ALA A 300 1.45 -5.39 -23.79
CA ALA A 300 1.73 -4.88 -22.45
C ALA A 300 1.91 -6.03 -21.44
N CYS A 301 1.02 -7.02 -21.46
CA CYS A 301 1.14 -8.24 -20.65
C CYS A 301 2.44 -8.97 -20.93
N LEU A 302 2.78 -9.19 -22.21
CA LEU A 302 4.02 -9.89 -22.58
C LEU A 302 5.27 -9.14 -22.10
N GLN A 303 5.30 -7.81 -22.21
CA GLN A 303 6.40 -7.00 -21.70
C GLN A 303 6.53 -7.11 -20.18
N ALA A 304 5.41 -7.00 -19.46
CA ALA A 304 5.38 -7.12 -18.01
C ALA A 304 5.81 -8.53 -17.54
N ASP A 305 5.44 -9.57 -18.28
CA ASP A 305 5.81 -10.95 -17.98
C ASP A 305 7.31 -11.19 -18.16
N ARG A 306 7.92 -10.60 -19.19
CA ARG A 306 9.38 -10.63 -19.37
C ARG A 306 10.10 -9.93 -18.24
N LEU A 307 9.61 -8.77 -17.79
CA LEU A 307 10.17 -8.06 -16.63
C LEU A 307 10.05 -8.92 -15.36
N LEU A 308 8.89 -9.51 -15.11
CA LEU A 308 8.68 -10.38 -13.95
C LEU A 308 9.61 -11.60 -13.97
N LEU A 309 9.74 -12.27 -15.12
CA LEU A 309 10.66 -13.39 -15.30
C LEU A 309 12.11 -12.97 -15.04
N ALA A 310 12.51 -11.80 -15.53
CA ALA A 310 13.86 -11.25 -15.33
C ALA A 310 14.20 -11.01 -13.85
N THR A 311 13.20 -10.77 -12.99
CA THR A 311 13.44 -10.64 -11.54
C THR A 311 13.85 -11.96 -10.87
N GLY A 312 13.60 -13.09 -11.51
CA GLY A 312 13.98 -14.41 -11.03
C GLY A 312 15.42 -14.81 -11.39
N ASP A 313 16.09 -14.06 -12.27
CA ASP A 313 17.47 -14.32 -12.68
C ASP A 313 18.45 -13.51 -11.80
N PRO A 314 19.28 -14.19 -10.97
CA PRO A 314 20.24 -13.50 -10.10
C PRO A 314 21.26 -12.64 -10.85
N ALA A 315 21.66 -13.03 -12.07
CA ALA A 315 22.60 -12.26 -12.87
C ALA A 315 21.97 -10.96 -13.37
N ILE A 316 20.71 -11.00 -13.83
CA ILE A 316 19.98 -9.79 -14.26
C ILE A 316 19.74 -8.87 -13.06
N VAL A 317 19.33 -9.40 -11.91
CA VAL A 317 19.14 -8.61 -10.69
C VAL A 317 20.45 -7.95 -10.25
N LEU A 318 21.56 -8.69 -10.29
CA LEU A 318 22.88 -8.15 -9.96
C LEU A 318 23.29 -7.02 -10.93
N VAL A 319 23.22 -7.26 -12.24
CA VAL A 319 23.59 -6.24 -13.25
C VAL A 319 22.70 -5.00 -13.11
N SER A 320 21.39 -5.19 -12.95
CA SER A 320 20.44 -4.09 -12.73
C SER A 320 20.75 -3.31 -11.45
N ALA A 321 21.16 -3.99 -10.38
CA ALA A 321 21.57 -3.34 -9.15
C ALA A 321 22.87 -2.55 -9.33
N ARG A 322 23.82 -3.06 -10.13
CA ARG A 322 25.09 -2.38 -10.44
C ARG A 322 24.90 -1.17 -11.34
N SER A 323 23.92 -1.18 -12.25
CA SER A 323 23.59 -0.05 -13.12
C SER A 323 22.67 0.99 -12.49
N SER A 324 22.17 0.75 -11.27
CA SER A 324 21.29 1.70 -10.60
C SER A 324 22.00 3.02 -10.30
N SER A 325 21.42 4.13 -10.76
CA SER A 325 21.89 5.49 -10.45
C SER A 325 21.59 5.91 -9.01
N VAL A 326 20.68 5.21 -8.34
CA VAL A 326 20.25 5.48 -6.96
C VAL A 326 20.60 4.33 -6.02
N GLY A 327 20.79 4.67 -4.75
CA GLY A 327 21.00 3.72 -3.66
C GLY A 327 22.46 3.40 -3.38
N LYS A 328 22.70 2.74 -2.24
CA LYS A 328 24.02 2.29 -1.80
C LYS A 328 24.22 0.84 -2.18
N GLN A 329 25.26 0.59 -2.95
CA GLN A 329 25.66 -0.76 -3.34
C GLN A 329 26.55 -1.41 -2.28
N THR A 330 26.31 -2.69 -2.02
CA THR A 330 27.20 -3.58 -1.28
C THR A 330 27.48 -4.84 -2.12
N PRO A 331 28.42 -5.70 -1.69
CA PRO A 331 28.65 -6.99 -2.37
C PRO A 331 27.42 -7.91 -2.38
N SER A 332 26.45 -7.72 -1.48
CA SER A 332 25.30 -8.62 -1.32
C SER A 332 23.94 -7.97 -1.57
N ALA A 333 23.85 -6.64 -1.67
CA ALA A 333 22.57 -5.96 -1.84
C ALA A 333 22.71 -4.54 -2.42
N LEU A 334 21.58 -4.00 -2.86
CA LEU A 334 21.35 -2.58 -3.10
C LEU A 334 20.41 -2.03 -2.01
N TYR A 335 20.81 -0.97 -1.33
CA TYR A 335 20.00 -0.27 -0.32
C TYR A 335 19.47 1.04 -0.91
N VAL A 336 18.15 1.22 -0.93
CA VAL A 336 17.49 2.34 -1.60
C VAL A 336 16.52 2.99 -0.63
N HIS A 337 16.60 4.30 -0.47
CA HIS A 337 15.61 5.02 0.33
C HIS A 337 14.25 5.01 -0.39
N ARG A 338 13.14 4.95 0.36
CA ARG A 338 11.78 4.82 -0.19
C ARG A 338 11.43 5.86 -1.25
N SER A 339 11.94 7.09 -1.11
CA SER A 339 11.71 8.18 -2.07
C SER A 339 12.40 7.99 -3.42
N ALA A 340 13.39 7.11 -3.51
CA ALA A 340 14.16 6.85 -4.72
C ALA A 340 13.75 5.55 -5.43
N LEU A 341 12.74 4.83 -4.93
CA LEU A 341 12.32 3.55 -5.50
C LEU A 341 11.73 3.70 -6.91
N GLY A 342 11.15 4.86 -7.24
CA GLY A 342 10.69 5.16 -8.59
C GLY A 342 11.81 5.32 -9.62
N HIS A 343 13.05 5.60 -9.19
CA HIS A 343 14.22 5.75 -10.07
C HIS A 343 14.97 4.44 -10.32
N LEU A 344 14.56 3.36 -9.67
CA LEU A 344 15.20 2.07 -9.89
C LEU A 344 14.97 1.58 -11.32
N PRO A 345 15.93 0.83 -11.89
CA PRO A 345 15.70 0.09 -13.12
C PRO A 345 14.41 -0.74 -13.04
N PRO A 346 13.62 -0.84 -14.14
CA PRO A 346 12.30 -1.48 -14.11
C PRO A 346 12.29 -2.88 -13.50
N VAL A 347 13.31 -3.70 -13.76
CA VAL A 347 13.46 -5.04 -13.17
C VAL A 347 13.51 -4.98 -11.64
N LEU A 348 14.24 -4.03 -11.05
CA LEU A 348 14.33 -3.89 -9.60
C LEU A 348 13.05 -3.31 -8.98
N ARG A 349 12.32 -2.46 -9.71
CA ARG A 349 11.00 -2.00 -9.29
C ARG A 349 10.01 -3.16 -9.20
N VAL A 350 10.02 -4.06 -10.19
CA VAL A 350 9.22 -5.29 -10.17
C VAL A 350 9.69 -6.23 -9.06
N TYR A 351 11.00 -6.40 -8.87
CA TYR A 351 11.57 -7.28 -7.85
C TYR A 351 11.17 -6.84 -6.44
N GLU A 352 11.24 -5.54 -6.16
CA GLU A 352 10.73 -4.98 -4.92
C GLU A 352 9.22 -5.15 -4.81
N ALA A 353 8.47 -4.91 -5.89
CA ALA A 353 7.02 -5.03 -5.88
C ALA A 353 6.54 -6.46 -5.58
N CYS A 354 7.30 -7.49 -5.98
CA CYS A 354 7.06 -8.88 -5.55
C CYS A 354 7.09 -9.00 -4.02
N GLY A 355 8.00 -8.29 -3.35
CA GLY A 355 8.05 -8.22 -1.88
C GLY A 355 6.81 -7.54 -1.29
N ARG A 356 6.41 -6.41 -1.89
CA ARG A 356 5.20 -5.66 -1.47
C ARG A 356 3.93 -6.48 -1.63
N VAL A 357 3.81 -7.30 -2.68
CA VAL A 357 2.62 -8.16 -2.87
C VAL A 357 2.39 -9.10 -1.69
N LEU A 358 3.46 -9.57 -1.05
CA LEU A 358 3.38 -10.48 0.11
C LEU A 358 3.19 -9.72 1.42
N ALA A 359 4.00 -8.69 1.68
CA ALA A 359 4.00 -7.98 2.96
C ALA A 359 2.99 -6.83 3.05
N GLY A 360 2.50 -6.32 1.92
CA GLY A 360 1.85 -5.02 1.85
C GLY A 360 2.84 -3.88 2.10
N THR A 361 2.31 -2.71 2.48
CA THR A 361 3.12 -1.55 2.88
C THR A 361 3.64 -1.74 4.29
N VAL A 362 4.96 -1.70 4.45
CA VAL A 362 5.61 -1.69 5.77
C VAL A 362 5.70 -0.26 6.27
N GLU A 363 4.84 0.06 7.24
CA GLU A 363 4.76 1.38 7.85
C GLU A 363 6.11 1.80 8.45
N HIS A 364 6.46 3.08 8.28
CA HIS A 364 7.73 3.70 8.71
C HIS A 364 9.02 3.17 8.07
N ALA A 365 8.98 2.10 7.26
CA ALA A 365 10.17 1.65 6.54
C ALA A 365 10.65 2.75 5.58
N ASN A 366 11.85 3.26 5.80
CA ASN A 366 12.45 4.31 4.99
C ASN A 366 13.56 3.80 4.08
N MET A 367 14.10 2.61 4.35
CA MET A 367 15.14 1.99 3.53
C MET A 367 14.71 0.62 3.06
N VAL A 368 14.89 0.33 1.77
CA VAL A 368 14.63 -0.98 1.16
C VAL A 368 15.95 -1.61 0.76
N LYS A 369 16.18 -2.83 1.21
CA LYS A 369 17.33 -3.65 0.86
C LYS A 369 16.89 -4.70 -0.17
N LEU A 370 17.42 -4.61 -1.37
CA LEU A 370 17.25 -5.59 -2.44
C LEU A 370 18.45 -6.52 -2.44
N SER A 371 18.26 -7.77 -2.01
CA SER A 371 19.33 -8.78 -2.03
C SER A 371 19.63 -9.18 -3.47
N VAL A 372 20.91 -9.23 -3.82
CA VAL A 372 21.40 -9.74 -5.13
C VAL A 372 21.98 -11.16 -5.01
N LYS A 373 21.99 -11.73 -3.80
CA LYS A 373 22.45 -13.10 -3.53
C LYS A 373 21.31 -14.08 -3.31
N GLU A 374 20.25 -13.60 -2.67
CA GLU A 374 19.07 -14.38 -2.31
C GLU A 374 17.83 -13.66 -2.84
N PRO A 375 16.77 -14.38 -3.23
CA PRO A 375 15.51 -13.79 -3.67
C PRO A 375 14.76 -13.18 -2.46
N GLN A 376 15.23 -12.03 -1.99
CA GLN A 376 14.83 -11.41 -0.73
C GLN A 376 14.78 -9.89 -0.83
N VAL A 377 13.73 -9.32 -0.25
CA VAL A 377 13.55 -7.87 -0.07
C VAL A 377 13.39 -7.61 1.43
N SER A 378 14.12 -6.65 1.98
CA SER A 378 13.93 -6.21 3.37
C SER A 378 13.53 -4.75 3.45
N TYR A 379 12.50 -4.46 4.23
CA TYR A 379 12.02 -3.14 4.58
C TYR A 379 12.57 -2.78 5.97
N LEU A 380 13.42 -1.77 6.00
CA LEU A 380 14.20 -1.38 7.17
C LEU A 380 13.69 -0.04 7.70
N THR A 381 13.51 0.02 9.02
CA THR A 381 13.05 1.22 9.73
C THR A 381 14.19 1.79 10.54
N TYR A 382 14.71 2.93 10.09
CA TYR A 382 15.70 3.73 10.81
C TYR A 382 15.02 4.98 11.38
N PRO A 383 14.74 5.06 12.69
CA PRO A 383 14.22 6.29 13.28
C PRO A 383 15.17 7.45 13.04
N ASP A 384 14.62 8.66 12.91
CA ASP A 384 15.40 9.90 12.77
C ASP A 384 16.45 9.88 11.64
N PHE A 385 16.22 9.07 10.59
CA PHE A 385 17.16 8.85 9.50
C PHE A 385 17.69 10.13 8.84
N ASP A 386 16.86 11.15 8.73
CA ASP A 386 17.23 12.44 8.13
C ASP A 386 18.02 13.35 9.08
N ARG A 387 17.86 13.15 10.39
CA ARG A 387 18.46 14.00 11.44
C ARG A 387 19.77 13.39 11.92
N ASP A 388 19.79 12.12 12.26
CA ASP A 388 20.97 11.39 12.74
C ASP A 388 21.92 11.03 11.56
N PRO A 389 23.23 11.34 11.64
CA PRO A 389 24.21 10.84 10.68
C PRO A 389 24.40 9.31 10.68
N HIS A 390 24.06 8.65 11.79
CA HIS A 390 24.32 7.24 12.08
C HIS A 390 23.09 6.54 12.69
N PRO A 391 21.92 6.59 12.03
CA PRO A 391 20.70 6.08 12.61
C PRO A 391 20.80 4.56 12.81
N THR A 392 20.34 4.09 13.96
CA THR A 392 20.28 2.68 14.30
C THR A 392 19.03 2.03 13.72
N LEU A 393 19.16 0.78 13.29
CA LEU A 393 18.03 0.01 12.82
C LEU A 393 17.10 -0.27 14.00
N ARG A 394 15.84 0.18 13.92
CA ARG A 394 14.81 -0.17 14.91
C ARG A 394 14.18 -1.52 14.59
N SER A 395 13.81 -1.73 13.33
CA SER A 395 13.13 -2.96 12.93
C SER A 395 13.35 -3.29 11.45
N ALA A 396 13.21 -4.56 11.12
CA ALA A 396 13.28 -5.06 9.76
C ALA A 396 12.13 -6.03 9.48
N VAL A 397 11.36 -5.77 8.42
CA VAL A 397 10.48 -6.77 7.79
C VAL A 397 11.22 -7.36 6.61
N THR A 398 11.38 -8.68 6.56
CA THR A 398 12.08 -9.38 5.50
C THR A 398 11.14 -10.31 4.77
N VAL A 399 11.08 -10.18 3.45
CA VAL A 399 10.25 -11.00 2.57
C VAL A 399 11.15 -11.96 1.81
N ASN A 400 10.94 -13.25 2.00
CA ASN A 400 11.60 -14.30 1.24
C ASN A 400 10.72 -14.69 0.06
N LEU A 401 11.12 -14.30 -1.16
CA LEU A 401 10.31 -14.52 -2.37
C LEU A 401 10.29 -15.98 -2.81
N ARG A 402 11.26 -16.80 -2.36
CA ARG A 402 11.27 -18.25 -2.66
C ARG A 402 10.35 -19.02 -1.73
N ARG A 403 10.35 -18.68 -0.44
CA ARG A 403 9.50 -19.32 0.59
C ARG A 403 8.12 -18.70 0.72
N LEU A 404 7.90 -17.55 0.07
CA LEU A 404 6.70 -16.73 0.20
C LEU A 404 6.40 -16.35 1.66
N SER A 405 7.45 -16.17 2.47
CA SER A 405 7.34 -15.82 3.88
C SER A 405 7.63 -14.35 4.12
N VAL A 406 7.01 -13.81 5.15
CA VAL A 406 7.29 -12.48 5.70
C VAL A 406 7.72 -12.67 7.14
N ASP A 407 8.86 -12.10 7.50
CA ASP A 407 9.48 -12.23 8.82
C ASP A 407 9.73 -10.84 9.40
N TRP A 408 9.64 -10.71 10.73
CA TRP A 408 9.96 -9.47 11.43
C TRP A 408 11.04 -9.66 12.48
N ARG A 409 11.88 -8.65 12.60
CA ARG A 409 12.92 -8.57 13.61
C ARG A 409 12.93 -7.18 14.26
N ASP A 410 12.79 -7.18 15.58
CA ASP A 410 13.04 -6.01 16.41
C ASP A 410 14.52 -5.90 16.75
N TYR A 411 15.02 -4.68 16.76
CA TYR A 411 16.35 -4.31 17.22
C TYR A 411 16.30 -3.26 18.33
N SER A 412 15.11 -2.82 18.78
CA SER A 412 14.93 -1.80 19.82
C SER A 412 15.58 -2.14 21.16
N ARG A 413 15.67 -3.44 21.49
CA ARG A 413 16.33 -3.97 22.70
C ARG A 413 17.70 -4.59 22.43
N SER A 414 18.24 -4.43 21.23
CA SER A 414 19.56 -4.96 20.88
C SER A 414 20.64 -4.07 21.49
N GLU A 415 21.65 -4.67 22.15
CA GLU A 415 22.81 -3.94 22.68
C GLU A 415 23.70 -3.34 21.57
N ASN A 416 23.67 -3.92 20.38
CA ASN A 416 24.43 -3.45 19.22
C ASN A 416 23.60 -3.55 17.93
N PRO A 417 22.57 -2.69 17.76
CA PRO A 417 21.71 -2.72 16.60
C PRO A 417 22.49 -2.34 15.34
N PRO A 418 22.22 -2.94 14.17
CA PRO A 418 22.87 -2.55 12.92
C PRO A 418 22.71 -1.05 12.65
N CYS A 419 23.82 -0.32 12.48
CA CYS A 419 23.80 1.10 12.14
C CYS A 419 23.89 1.32 10.62
N SER A 420 23.16 2.31 10.11
CA SER A 420 23.31 2.72 8.71
C SER A 420 24.52 3.62 8.52
N THR A 421 25.44 3.21 7.65
CA THR A 421 26.49 4.11 7.09
C THR A 421 26.06 4.72 5.76
N ALA A 422 24.78 4.64 5.38
CA ALA A 422 24.30 5.05 4.07
C ALA A 422 24.55 6.55 3.81
N ARG A 423 24.34 7.43 4.81
CA ARG A 423 24.48 8.88 4.66
C ARG A 423 25.90 9.36 4.30
N ARG A 424 26.94 8.57 4.63
CA ARG A 424 28.35 8.91 4.33
C ARG A 424 28.79 8.51 2.91
N SER A 425 28.03 7.68 2.19
CA SER A 425 28.36 7.32 0.81
C SER A 425 27.91 8.43 -0.14
N SER A 426 28.77 8.84 -1.07
CA SER A 426 28.47 9.77 -2.17
C SER A 426 27.21 9.38 -2.97
N SER A 427 26.79 8.11 -2.93
CA SER A 427 25.55 7.57 -3.52
C SER A 427 24.26 8.04 -2.80
N VAL A 428 24.38 8.62 -1.60
CA VAL A 428 23.29 9.27 -0.84
C VAL A 428 23.23 10.79 -1.09
N ARG A 429 24.12 11.37 -1.93
CA ARG A 429 23.94 12.77 -2.39
C ARG A 429 22.60 13.01 -3.08
N ILE A 430 21.98 11.97 -3.63
CA ILE A 430 20.62 12.03 -4.21
C ILE A 430 19.54 12.27 -3.12
N ILE A 431 19.79 11.90 -1.86
CA ILE A 431 18.86 12.22 -0.75
C ILE A 431 18.92 13.72 -0.40
N ARG A 432 20.10 14.37 -0.50
CA ARG A 432 20.21 15.82 -0.28
C ARG A 432 19.76 16.65 -1.49
N SER A 433 19.95 16.23 -2.74
CA SER A 433 19.35 16.96 -3.88
C SER A 433 17.82 16.81 -3.93
N ALA A 434 17.28 15.71 -3.38
CA ALA A 434 15.85 15.54 -3.20
C ALA A 434 15.28 16.42 -2.07
N LEU A 435 15.95 16.53 -0.91
CA LEU A 435 15.44 17.24 0.27
C LEU A 435 15.90 18.70 0.42
N SER A 436 17.02 19.15 -0.19
CA SER A 436 17.50 20.55 -0.10
C SER A 436 17.08 21.44 -1.28
N MET A 437 16.16 20.96 -2.12
CA MET A 437 15.51 21.70 -3.20
C MET A 437 13.99 21.83 -2.95
N ASN A 438 13.59 21.75 -1.67
CA ASN A 438 12.23 21.97 -1.16
C ASN A 438 12.19 23.22 -0.24
N ALA A 439 13.07 24.18 -0.48
CA ALA A 439 12.98 25.54 0.07
C ALA A 439 12.85 26.52 -1.10
#